data_AF-A0A1C6GL88-F1
#
_entry.id   AF-A0A1C6GL88-F1
#
_cell.length_a   1.000
_cell.length_b   1.000
_cell.length_c   1.000
_cell.angle_alpha   90.00
_cell.angle_beta   90.00
_cell.angle_gamma   90.00
#
_symmetry.space_group_name_H-M   'P 1'
#
loop_
_entity.id
_entity.type
_entity.pdbx_description
1 polymer ?
#
loop_
_entity_poly.entity_id
_entity_poly.type
_entity_poly.pdbx_seq_one_letter_code
_entity_poly.pdbx_strand_id
1 'polypeptide(L)'
;MAKKLISIATLFVLMAVSVFSAFAVEDETKNALVYGDVNIDGAVTVIDATDIQKYIVALEEFTADSKSVADVDGDGIISVTDATSIQKYIVGLNNCGKVGQQFVTE
;
A
#
# COMPACT_ATOMS: atom_id res chain seq x y z
N MET A 1 11.09 -56.14 6.22
CA MET A 1 11.04 -54.67 6.41
C MET A 1 11.54 -54.00 5.13
N ALA A 2 10.66 -53.80 4.15
CA ALA A 2 11.02 -53.21 2.86
C ALA A 2 11.02 -51.68 2.97
N LYS A 3 12.18 -51.04 2.83
CA LYS A 3 12.27 -49.58 2.70
C LYS A 3 12.05 -49.25 1.22
N LYS A 4 10.85 -48.80 0.87
CA LYS A 4 10.49 -48.35 -0.49
C LYS A 4 11.38 -47.15 -0.85
N LEU A 5 12.32 -47.35 -1.77
CA LEU A 5 13.18 -46.30 -2.31
C LEU A 5 12.39 -45.54 -3.39
N ILE A 6 11.99 -44.30 -3.09
CA ILE A 6 11.32 -43.42 -4.04
C ILE A 6 12.38 -42.87 -5.00
N SER A 7 12.23 -43.12 -6.30
CA SER A 7 13.21 -42.79 -7.35
C SER A 7 13.29 -41.27 -7.58
N ILE A 8 14.50 -40.72 -7.71
CA ILE A 8 14.79 -39.28 -7.97
C ILE A 8 13.96 -38.68 -9.12
N ALA A 9 13.62 -39.49 -10.13
CA ALA A 9 12.76 -39.08 -11.24
C ALA A 9 11.34 -38.68 -10.79
N THR A 10 10.79 -39.36 -9.77
CA THR A 10 9.47 -38.99 -9.20
C THR A 10 9.51 -37.72 -8.36
N LEU A 11 10.68 -37.38 -7.79
CA LEU A 11 10.87 -36.16 -7.01
C LEU A 11 10.93 -34.91 -7.91
N PHE A 12 11.51 -35.02 -9.11
CA PHE A 12 11.53 -33.95 -10.10
C PHE A 12 10.14 -33.68 -10.71
N VAL A 13 9.34 -34.73 -10.94
CA VAL A 13 7.96 -34.58 -11.45
C VAL A 13 7.06 -33.86 -10.43
N LEU A 14 7.26 -34.08 -9.13
CA LEU A 14 6.53 -33.36 -8.07
C LEU A 14 6.86 -31.86 -8.04
N MET A 15 8.13 -31.48 -8.27
CA MET A 15 8.51 -30.07 -8.30
C MET A 15 7.91 -29.29 -9.48
N ALA A 16 7.69 -29.94 -10.64
CA ALA A 16 7.10 -29.29 -11.81
C ALA A 16 5.60 -28.99 -11.65
N VAL A 17 4.86 -29.81 -10.89
CA VAL A 17 3.42 -29.61 -10.64
C VAL A 17 3.17 -28.46 -9.66
N SER A 18 4.10 -28.20 -8.73
CA SER A 18 3.96 -27.12 -7.74
C SER A 18 4.16 -25.71 -8.30
N VAL A 19 4.74 -25.54 -9.49
CA VAL A 19 5.00 -24.19 -10.05
C VAL A 19 3.78 -23.63 -10.80
N PHE A 20 2.72 -24.41 -11.02
CA PHE A 20 1.58 -24.01 -11.84
C PHE A 20 0.43 -23.32 -11.08
N SER A 21 0.43 -23.29 -9.74
CA SER A 21 -0.75 -22.85 -8.96
C SER A 21 -0.63 -21.48 -8.28
N ALA A 22 0.32 -20.63 -8.66
CA ALA A 22 0.42 -19.29 -8.08
C ALA A 22 0.81 -18.23 -9.12
N PHE A 23 0.09 -18.16 -10.24
CA PHE A 23 -0.12 -16.87 -10.89
C PHE A 23 -1.53 -16.44 -10.48
N ALA A 24 -1.64 -15.93 -9.25
CA ALA A 24 -2.82 -15.14 -8.91
C ALA A 24 -2.82 -13.98 -9.90
N VAL A 25 -3.84 -13.92 -10.75
CA VAL A 25 -4.16 -12.69 -11.44
C VAL A 25 -4.53 -11.73 -10.33
N GLU A 26 -3.59 -10.88 -9.95
CA GLU A 26 -3.89 -9.71 -9.16
C GLU A 26 -4.82 -8.89 -10.04
N ASP A 27 -6.09 -8.84 -9.65
CA ASP A 27 -7.08 -7.96 -10.28
C ASP A 27 -6.62 -6.53 -9.99
N GLU A 28 -5.67 -6.05 -10.79
CA GLU A 28 -5.24 -4.67 -10.81
C GLU A 28 -6.33 -3.82 -11.45
N THR A 29 -7.48 -3.72 -10.78
CA THR A 29 -8.08 -2.41 -10.67
C THR A 29 -7.06 -1.60 -9.89
N LYS A 30 -6.13 -0.96 -10.59
CA LYS A 30 -5.25 0.05 -10.02
C LYS A 30 -6.21 1.08 -9.41
N ASN A 31 -6.48 0.95 -8.12
CA ASN A 31 -7.47 1.76 -7.44
C ASN A 31 -7.01 3.20 -7.67
N ALA A 32 -7.93 4.05 -8.14
CA ALA A 32 -7.58 5.43 -8.41
C ALA A 32 -6.98 6.00 -7.13
N LEU A 33 -5.72 6.44 -7.20
CA LEU A 33 -5.01 6.97 -6.05
C LEU A 33 -5.82 8.14 -5.45
N VAL A 34 -5.87 8.23 -4.13
CA VAL A 34 -6.62 9.27 -3.41
C VAL A 34 -5.65 10.00 -2.49
N TYR A 35 -5.68 11.34 -2.52
CA TYR A 35 -4.88 12.15 -1.61
C TYR A 35 -5.22 11.79 -0.15
N GLY A 36 -4.19 11.45 0.63
CA GLY A 36 -4.31 11.04 2.03
C GLY A 36 -4.57 9.55 2.28
N ASP A 37 -4.73 8.73 1.23
CA ASP A 37 -4.73 7.25 1.32
C ASP A 37 -3.30 6.75 1.01
N VAL A 38 -2.43 6.78 2.02
CA VAL A 38 -0.99 6.54 1.84
C VAL A 38 -0.63 5.06 1.89
N ASN A 39 -1.48 4.24 2.51
CA ASN A 39 -1.35 2.79 2.52
C ASN A 39 -1.99 2.13 1.28
N ILE A 40 -2.73 2.91 0.47
CA ILE A 40 -3.35 2.52 -0.81
C ILE A 40 -4.37 1.39 -0.60
N ASP A 41 -5.12 1.45 0.50
CA ASP A 41 -6.18 0.49 0.81
C ASP A 41 -7.55 0.92 0.27
N GLY A 42 -7.64 2.12 -0.30
CA GLY A 42 -8.86 2.71 -0.87
C GLY A 42 -9.68 3.52 0.12
N ALA A 43 -9.22 3.70 1.37
CA ALA A 43 -9.92 4.46 2.40
C ALA A 43 -8.98 5.42 3.12
N VAL A 44 -9.40 6.68 3.26
CA VAL A 44 -8.69 7.65 4.11
C VAL A 44 -9.11 7.44 5.56
N THR A 45 -8.19 6.92 6.38
CA THR A 45 -8.43 6.59 7.79
C THR A 45 -7.33 7.11 8.71
N VAL A 46 -7.45 6.86 10.02
CA VAL A 46 -6.42 7.25 11.00
C VAL A 46 -5.12 6.45 10.82
N ILE A 47 -5.18 5.32 10.10
CA ILE A 47 -4.01 4.51 9.77
C ILE A 47 -3.08 5.35 8.87
N ASP A 48 -3.61 6.02 7.86
CA ASP A 48 -2.83 6.88 6.96
C ASP A 48 -2.11 8.01 7.69
N ALA A 49 -2.81 8.67 8.62
CA ALA A 49 -2.19 9.70 9.45
C ALA A 49 -1.06 9.14 10.34
N THR A 50 -1.18 7.89 10.79
CA THR A 50 -0.16 7.19 11.58
C THR A 50 1.03 6.79 10.70
N ASP A 51 0.77 6.34 9.48
CA ASP A 51 1.80 5.90 8.54
C ASP A 51 2.63 7.10 8.05
N ILE A 52 2.01 8.27 7.82
CA ILE A 52 2.76 9.53 7.60
C ILE A 52 3.71 9.82 8.77
N GLN A 53 3.25 9.67 10.01
CA GLN A 53 4.08 9.93 11.18
C GLN A 53 5.26 8.95 11.28
N LYS A 54 5.03 7.65 11.01
CA LYS A 54 6.11 6.65 10.95
C LYS A 54 7.12 6.96 9.85
N TYR A 55 6.65 7.39 8.68
CA TYR A 55 7.50 7.79 7.57
C TYR A 55 8.41 8.97 7.95
N ILE A 56 7.87 10.00 8.60
CA ILE A 56 8.63 11.17 9.06
C ILE A 56 9.78 10.78 10.00
N VAL A 57 9.57 9.78 10.86
CA VAL A 57 10.60 9.28 11.79
C VAL A 57 11.40 8.09 11.25
N ALA A 58 11.28 7.79 9.95
CA ALA A 58 11.97 6.69 9.26
C ALA A 58 11.74 5.30 9.89
N LEU A 59 10.58 5.08 10.50
CA LEU A 59 10.13 3.76 10.94
C LEU A 59 9.43 2.98 9.82
N GLU A 60 9.06 3.68 8.75
CA GLU A 60 8.39 3.12 7.57
C GLU A 60 8.88 3.86 6.32
N GLU A 61 9.00 3.15 5.20
CA GLU A 61 9.40 3.71 3.91
C GLU A 61 8.21 3.73 2.96
N PHE A 62 7.97 4.88 2.33
CA PHE A 62 6.89 5.04 1.38
C PHE A 62 7.29 4.68 -0.04
N THR A 63 6.37 4.02 -0.74
CA THR A 63 6.45 3.79 -2.19
C THR A 63 6.32 5.11 -2.97
N ALA A 64 6.59 5.07 -4.28
CA ALA A 64 6.40 6.24 -5.13
C ALA A 64 4.93 6.70 -5.14
N ASP A 65 4.00 5.74 -5.23
CA ASP A 65 2.56 6.02 -5.23
C ASP A 65 2.12 6.59 -3.87
N SER A 66 2.54 6.00 -2.74
CA SER A 66 2.29 6.55 -1.39
C SER A 66 2.81 7.99 -1.24
N LYS A 67 4.01 8.30 -1.75
CA LYS A 67 4.57 9.66 -1.71
C LYS A 67 3.76 10.65 -2.53
N SER A 68 3.20 10.21 -3.66
CA SER A 68 2.42 11.09 -4.55
C SER A 68 1.12 11.60 -3.91
N VAL A 69 0.55 10.83 -2.99
CA VAL A 69 -0.71 11.15 -2.31
C VAL A 69 -0.54 11.63 -0.86
N ALA A 70 0.67 11.59 -0.31
CA ALA A 70 0.96 11.95 1.09
C ALA A 70 1.04 13.46 1.36
N ASP A 71 1.51 14.25 0.39
CA ASP A 71 1.54 15.73 0.46
C ASP A 71 0.15 16.29 0.12
N VAL A 72 -0.69 16.38 1.16
CA VAL A 72 -2.10 16.75 1.02
C VAL A 72 -2.33 18.24 1.20
N ASP A 73 -1.41 18.96 1.85
CA ASP A 73 -1.48 20.43 1.90
C ASP A 73 -0.83 21.10 0.68
N GLY A 74 0.01 20.36 -0.07
CA GLY A 74 0.59 20.78 -1.34
C GLY A 74 1.79 21.70 -1.20
N ASP A 75 2.48 21.69 -0.06
CA ASP A 75 3.67 22.50 0.19
C ASP A 75 4.98 21.85 -0.33
N GLY A 76 4.90 20.61 -0.82
CA GLY A 76 6.01 19.83 -1.33
C GLY A 76 6.76 19.02 -0.26
N ILE A 77 6.29 19.00 0.98
CA ILE A 77 6.95 18.35 2.12
C ILE A 77 5.96 17.45 2.84
N ILE A 78 6.22 16.13 2.80
CA ILE A 78 5.49 15.18 3.65
C ILE A 78 5.87 15.42 5.12
N SER A 79 4.94 15.99 5.88
CA SER A 79 5.17 16.46 7.25
C SER A 79 4.01 16.12 8.20
N VAL A 80 4.15 16.50 9.47
CA VAL A 80 3.08 16.32 10.46
C VAL A 80 1.83 17.14 10.14
N THR A 81 1.95 18.14 9.27
CA THR A 81 0.82 18.93 8.78
C THR A 81 -0.11 18.07 7.93
N ASP A 82 0.43 17.18 7.09
CA ASP A 82 -0.36 16.25 6.28
C ASP A 82 -1.15 15.26 7.14
N ALA A 83 -0.47 14.67 8.14
CA ALA A 83 -1.13 13.80 9.12
C ALA A 83 -2.26 14.52 9.86
N THR A 84 -2.06 15.81 10.19
CA THR A 84 -3.09 16.65 10.84
C THR A 84 -4.25 16.94 9.88
N SER A 85 -3.98 17.16 8.59
CA SER A 85 -5.00 17.37 7.56
C SER A 85 -5.87 16.13 7.36
N ILE A 86 -5.28 14.94 7.36
CA ILE A 86 -6.01 13.67 7.33
C ILE A 86 -6.90 13.52 8.58
N GLN A 87 -6.37 13.79 9.78
CA GLN A 87 -7.15 13.72 11.01
C GLN A 87 -8.34 14.69 11.01
N LYS A 88 -8.15 15.93 10.52
CA LYS A 88 -9.23 16.91 10.34
C LYS A 88 -10.31 16.39 9.39
N TYR A 89 -9.91 15.81 8.26
CA TYR A 89 -10.82 15.24 7.28
C TYR A 89 -11.69 14.14 7.90
N ILE A 90 -11.08 13.22 8.66
CA ILE A 90 -11.78 12.09 9.31
C ILE A 90 -12.89 12.56 10.24
N VAL A 91 -12.68 13.66 10.98
CA VAL A 91 -13.67 14.21 11.91
C VAL A 91 -14.59 15.27 11.29
N GLY A 92 -14.50 15.50 9.97
CA GLY A 92 -15.35 16.45 9.25
C GLY A 92 -15.04 17.93 9.52
N LEU A 93 -13.78 18.25 9.83
CA LEU A 93 -13.32 19.64 9.96
C LEU A 93 -12.91 20.23 8.60
N ASN A 94 -12.98 21.55 8.49
CA ASN A 94 -12.57 22.29 7.29
C ASN A 94 -11.04 22.42 7.18
N ASN A 95 -10.57 22.92 6.02
CA ASN A 95 -9.16 23.19 5.73
C ASN A 95 -8.28 21.93 5.84
N CYS A 96 -8.70 20.86 5.16
CA CYS A 96 -8.00 19.58 5.06
C CYS A 96 -7.21 19.42 3.75
N GLY A 97 -6.91 20.51 3.04
CA GLY A 97 -6.16 20.46 1.78
C GLY A 97 -6.85 19.59 0.72
N LYS A 98 -6.08 18.69 0.10
CA LYS A 98 -6.51 17.79 -0.95
C LYS A 98 -7.05 16.44 -0.44
N VAL A 99 -7.10 16.20 0.87
CA VAL A 99 -7.50 14.89 1.42
C VAL A 99 -8.85 14.41 0.85
N GLY A 100 -8.89 13.15 0.40
CA GLY A 100 -10.07 12.52 -0.18
C GLY A 100 -10.33 12.88 -1.66
N GLN A 101 -9.52 13.75 -2.27
CA GLN A 101 -9.61 14.05 -3.70
C GLN A 101 -8.90 12.97 -4.51
N GLN A 102 -9.45 12.63 -5.67
CA GLN A 102 -8.79 11.72 -6.60
C GLN A 102 -7.49 12.34 -7.11
N PHE A 103 -6.41 11.58 -7.03
CA PHE A 103 -5.11 11.95 -7.57
C PHE A 103 -5.14 11.80 -9.10
N VAL A 104 -4.85 12.89 -9.80
CA VAL A 104 -4.78 12.95 -11.26
C VAL A 104 -3.38 13.39 -11.64
N THR A 105 -2.69 12.56 -12.41
CA THR A 105 -1.44 12.93 -13.08
C THR A 105 -1.80 13.74 -14.34
N GLU A 106 -1.30 14.97 -14.45
CA GLU A 106 -1.36 15.76 -15.69
C GLU A 106 -0.57 15.11 -16.83
#